data_AF-A0A5B8I7Y8-F1
#
_entry.id   AF-A0A5B8I7Y8-F1
#
_cell.length_a   1.000
_cell.length_b   1.000
_cell.length_c   1.000
_cell.angle_alpha   90.00
_cell.angle_beta   90.00
_cell.angle_gamma   90.00
#
_symmetry.space_group_name_H-M   'P 1'
#
loop_
_entity.id
_entity.type
_entity.pdbx_description
1 polymer ?
#
loop_
_entity_poly.entity_id
_entity_poly.type
_entity_poly.pdbx_seq_one_letter_code
_entity_poly.pdbx_strand_id
1 'polypeptide(L)' 'MNTSFYVGMPVCLKDDDSTMTVKQFMPSGDLLCAWTGADGKEIERAFRRSDLVPGAQKISDKLMMIGM' A
#
# COMPACT_ATOMS: atom_id res chain seq x y z
N MET A 1 -13.56 4.35 -8.96
CA MET A 1 -12.27 5.04 -9.20
C MET A 1 -11.28 4.01 -9.70
N ASN A 2 -10.68 4.20 -10.87
CA ASN A 2 -9.64 3.31 -11.38
C ASN A 2 -8.30 3.83 -10.84
N THR A 3 -7.84 3.28 -9.72
CA THR A 3 -6.66 3.79 -9.02
C THR A 3 -5.39 3.25 -9.68
N SER A 4 -4.63 4.13 -10.33
CA SER A 4 -3.33 3.81 -10.91
C SER A 4 -2.25 3.78 -9.83
N PHE A 5 -1.46 2.71 -9.79
CA PHE A 5 -0.28 2.59 -8.91
C PHE A 5 1.00 3.01 -9.65
N TYR A 6 2.04 3.41 -8.92
CA TYR A 6 3.37 3.70 -9.46
C TYR A 6 4.47 3.29 -8.47
N VAL A 7 5.70 3.07 -8.95
CA VAL A 7 6.85 2.74 -8.08
C VAL A 7 7.21 3.94 -7.20
N GLY A 8 7.43 3.70 -5.91
CA GLY A 8 7.60 4.74 -4.89
C GLY A 8 6.30 5.21 -4.26
N MET A 9 5.15 4.71 -4.72
CA MET A 9 3.86 5.06 -4.14
C MET A 9 3.66 4.40 -2.76
N PRO A 10 3.28 5.16 -1.73
CA PRO A 10 2.85 4.58 -0.46
C PRO A 10 1.48 3.91 -0.63
N VAL A 11 1.37 2.68 -0.17
CA VAL A 11 0.17 1.84 -0.23
C VAL A 11 -0.08 1.16 1.11
N CYS A 12 -1.33 0.84 1.39
CA CYS A 12 -1.73 0.05 2.54
C CYS A 12 -2.55 -1.15 2.08
N LEU A 13 -2.59 -2.20 2.90
CA LEU A 13 -3.62 -3.22 2.75
C LEU A 13 -4.99 -2.62 3.12
N LYS A 14 -6.04 -3.12 2.48
CA LYS A 14 -7.41 -2.71 2.84
C LYS A 14 -7.72 -2.99 4.31
N ASP A 15 -7.38 -4.18 4.76
CA ASP A 15 -7.72 -4.67 6.11
C ASP A 15 -6.69 -4.32 7.19
N ASP A 16 -5.55 -3.73 6.82
CA ASP A 16 -4.46 -3.47 7.76
C ASP A 16 -3.82 -2.09 7.58
N ASP A 17 -3.50 -1.42 8.69
CA ASP A 17 -2.98 -0.05 8.72
C ASP A 17 -1.49 0.04 8.38
N SER A 18 -0.83 -1.08 8.13
CA SER A 18 0.58 -1.08 7.71
C SER A 18 0.75 -0.34 6.40
N THR A 19 1.65 0.64 6.42
CA THR A 19 2.04 1.38 5.21
C THR A 19 3.28 0.73 4.61
N MET A 20 3.22 0.50 3.31
CA MET A 20 4.28 -0.07 2.49
C MET A 20 4.52 0.82 1.28
N THR A 21 5.59 0.56 0.54
CA THR A 21 5.90 1.28 -0.70
C THR A 21 5.99 0.32 -1.87
N VAL A 22 5.36 0.66 -2.99
CA VAL A 22 5.48 -0.13 -4.23
C VAL A 22 6.91 -0.02 -4.75
N LYS A 23 7.62 -1.13 -4.90
CA LYS A 23 8.99 -1.18 -5.44
C LYS A 23 9.00 -1.59 -6.90
N GLN A 24 8.11 -2.48 -7.32
CA GLN A 24 8.11 -3.01 -8.68
C GLN A 24 6.74 -3.57 -9.10
N PHE A 25 6.46 -3.51 -10.40
CA PHE A 25 5.38 -4.27 -11.03
C PHE A 25 5.87 -5.64 -11.47
N MET A 26 5.27 -6.71 -10.96
CA MET A 26 5.65 -8.06 -11.35
C MET A 26 4.98 -8.46 -12.68
N PRO A 27 5.60 -9.35 -13.49
CA PRO A 27 5.01 -9.84 -14.73
C PRO A 27 3.65 -10.54 -14.54
N SER A 28 3.37 -11.08 -13.35
CA SER A 28 2.07 -11.66 -12.98
C SER A 28 0.94 -10.64 -12.91
N GLY A 29 1.28 -9.34 -12.88
CA GLY A 29 0.33 -8.25 -12.62
C GLY A 29 0.28 -7.80 -11.17
N ASP A 30 0.93 -8.53 -10.26
CA ASP A 30 1.06 -8.16 -8.84
C ASP A 30 2.04 -7.00 -8.62
N LEU A 31 1.99 -6.41 -7.43
CA LEU A 31 2.90 -5.34 -6.99
C LEU A 31 3.84 -5.89 -5.92
N LEU A 32 5.14 -5.80 -6.15
CA LEU A 32 6.13 -6.00 -5.11
C LEU A 32 6.16 -4.74 -4.24
N CYS A 33 5.86 -4.89 -2.96
CA CYS A 33 5.86 -3.81 -1.99
C CYS A 33 6.89 -4.09 -0.90
N ALA A 34 7.49 -3.03 -0.35
CA ALA A 34 8.44 -3.11 0.74
C ALA A 34 8.04 -2.24 1.93
N TRP A 35 8.41 -2.68 3.12
CA TRP A 35 8.30 -1.92 4.37
C TRP A 35 9.44 -2.30 5.30
N THR A 36 9.66 -1.47 6.33
CA THR A 36 10.64 -1.77 7.38
C THR A 36 9.98 -2.59 8.47
N GLY A 37 10.49 -3.80 8.70
CA GLY A 37 10.06 -4.67 9.80
C GLY A 37 10.45 -4.12 11.17
N ALA A 38 9.92 -4.72 12.23
CA ALA A 38 10.22 -4.31 13.62
C ALA A 38 11.70 -4.50 13.99
N ASP A 39 12.42 -5.37 13.28
CA ASP A 39 13.85 -5.60 13.41
C ASP A 39 14.70 -4.60 12.59
N GLY A 40 14.07 -3.60 11.97
CA GLY A 40 14.72 -2.59 11.14
C GLY A 40 15.12 -3.08 9.75
N LYS A 41 14.81 -4.33 9.39
CA LYS A 41 15.13 -4.87 8.07
C LYS A 41 14.05 -4.52 7.06
N GLU A 42 14.44 -4.31 5.82
CA GLU A 42 13.48 -4.20 4.72
C GLU A 42 12.87 -5.58 4.45
N ILE A 43 11.55 -5.64 4.45
CA ILE A 43 10.76 -6.82 4.11
C ILE A 43 10.07 -6.51 2.78
N GLU A 44 10.23 -7.40 1.80
CA GLU A 44 9.59 -7.30 0.50
C GLU A 44 8.56 -8.41 0.32
N ARG A 45 7.38 -8.07 -0.20
CA ARG A 45 6.32 -9.04 -0.47
C ARG A 45 5.46 -8.61 -1.65
N ALA A 46 5.03 -9.59 -2.43
CA ALA A 46 4.12 -9.39 -3.54
C ALA A 46 2.65 -9.38 -3.07
N PHE A 47 1.86 -8.45 -3.61
CA PHE A 47 0.44 -8.32 -3.34
C PHE A 47 -0.34 -8.07 -4.62
N ARG A 48 -1.60 -8.51 -4.66
CA ARG A 48 -2.50 -8.16 -5.76
C ARG A 48 -2.89 -6.69 -5.66
N ARG A 49 -3.06 -6.04 -6.80
CA ARG A 49 -3.53 -4.64 -6.86
C ARG A 49 -4.88 -4.44 -6.19
N SER A 50 -5.76 -5.44 -6.24
CA SER A 50 -7.09 -5.40 -5.64
C SER A 50 -7.07 -5.31 -4.11
N ASP A 51 -5.97 -5.72 -3.49
CA ASP A 51 -5.86 -5.85 -2.03
C ASP A 51 -5.21 -4.61 -1.42
N LEU A 52 -4.67 -3.74 -2.28
CA LEU A 52 -3.97 -2.52 -1.92
C LEU A 52 -4.84 -1.29 -2.16
N VAL A 53 -4.63 -0.27 -1.34
CA VAL A 53 -5.16 1.08 -1.50
C VAL A 53 -4.02 2.09 -1.38
N PRO A 54 -4.09 3.25 -2.06
CA PRO A 54 -3.17 4.36 -1.82
C PRO A 54 -3.15 4.75 -0.35
N GLY A 55 -1.96 4.92 0.23
CA GLY A 55 -1.81 5.35 1.62
C GLY A 55 -2.51 6.70 1.89
N ALA A 56 -2.42 7.63 0.92
CA ALA A 56 -3.12 8.92 1.00
C ALA A 56 -4.65 8.78 1.04
N GLN A 57 -5.21 7.77 0.36
CA GLN A 57 -6.65 7.52 0.37
C GLN A 57 -7.10 6.99 1.73
N LYS A 58 -6.31 6.10 2.35
CA LYS A 58 -6.61 5.57 3.69
C LYS A 58 -6.57 6.64 4.79
N ILE A 59 -5.64 7.61 4.69
CA ILE A 59 -5.59 8.76 5.60
C ILE A 59 -6.80 9.67 5.40
N SER A 60 -7.19 9.93 4.14
CA SER A 60 -8.37 10.73 3.84
C SER A 60 -9.65 10.09 4.38
N ASP A 61 -9.84 8.78 4.20
CA ASP A 61 -11.02 8.06 4.71
C ASP A 61 -11.07 8.09 6.24
N LYS A 62 -9.93 7.93 6.92
CA LYS A 62 -9.85 8.09 8.38
C LYS A 62 -10.20 9.51 8.84
N LEU A 63 -9.69 10.53 8.14
CA LEU A 63 -9.98 11.93 8.47
C LEU A 63 -11.46 12.27 8.25
N MET A 64 -12.11 11.72 7.23
CA MET A 64 -13.55 11.93 7.01
C MET A 64 -14.42 11.27 8.10
N MET A 65 -13.99 10.16 8.70
CA MET A 65 -14.74 9.49 9.77
C MET A 65 -14.66 10.19 11.13
N ILE A 66 -13.63 11.00 11.39
CA ILE A 66 -13.46 11.74 12.66
C ILE A 66 -14.26 13.06 12.66
N GLY A 67 -14.68 13.53 11.48
CA GLY A 67 -15.43 14.77 11.29
C GLY A 67 -16.96 14.62 11.30
N MET A 68 -17.52 13.50 11.77
CA MET A 68 -18.98 13.27 11.88
C MET A 68 -19.41 13.15 13.35
#